data_AF-A0A5N8W9X0-F1
#
_entry.id   AF-A0A5N8W9X0-F1
#
_cell.length_a   1.000
_cell.length_b   1.000
_cell.length_c   1.000
_cell.angle_alpha   90.00
_cell.angle_beta   90.00
_cell.angle_gamma   90.00
#
_symmetry.space_group_name_H-M   'P 1'
#
loop_
_entity.id
_entity.type
_entity.pdbx_description
1 polymer ?
#
loop_
_entity_poly.entity_id
_entity_poly.type
_entity_poly.pdbx_seq_one_letter_code
_entity_poly.pdbx_strand_id
1 'polypeptide(L)' 'MRAVGQRPPVGTGHHSLCEEHLAAGRLVLLHDPAEPPLNTLFLVQRPGAEANPDVIRVRETLQRAARAW' A
#
# COMPACT_ATOMS: atom_id res chain seq x y z
N MET A 1 -3.64 -31.36 -26.01
CA MET A 1 -3.97 -31.72 -24.61
C MET A 1 -3.56 -30.53 -23.74
N ARG A 2 -4.49 -29.62 -23.41
CA ARG A 2 -4.23 -28.47 -22.51
C ARG A 2 -4.71 -28.85 -21.11
N ALA A 3 -3.87 -28.68 -20.11
CA ALA A 3 -4.19 -28.98 -18.72
C ALA A 3 -5.44 -28.21 -18.27
N VAL A 4 -6.34 -28.95 -17.63
CA VAL A 4 -7.60 -28.50 -17.06
C VAL A 4 -7.32 -27.65 -15.81
N GLY A 5 -7.84 -26.42 -15.78
CA GLY A 5 -8.54 -25.88 -14.62
C GLY A 5 -7.76 -25.48 -13.37
N GLN A 6 -6.54 -24.93 -13.46
CA GLN A 6 -5.97 -24.25 -12.28
C GLN A 6 -6.62 -22.86 -12.15
N ARG A 7 -7.48 -22.66 -11.15
CA ARG A 7 -8.03 -21.33 -10.84
C ARG A 7 -6.85 -20.40 -10.50
N PRO A 8 -6.72 -19.22 -11.12
CA PRO A 8 -5.67 -18.29 -10.74
C PRO A 8 -5.78 -17.95 -9.24
N PRO A 9 -4.65 -17.76 -8.54
CA PRO A 9 -4.66 -17.41 -7.12
C PRO A 9 -5.39 -16.08 -6.93
N VAL A 10 -6.25 -16.04 -5.91
CA VAL A 10 -7.03 -14.84 -5.52
C VAL A 10 -6.58 -14.42 -4.13
N GLY A 11 -6.34 -13.13 -3.95
CA GLY A 11 -6.01 -12.53 -2.66
C GLY A 11 -6.74 -11.21 -2.47
N THR A 12 -6.91 -10.81 -1.20
CA THR A 12 -7.43 -9.50 -0.82
C THR A 12 -6.24 -8.60 -0.49
N GLY A 13 -6.19 -7.40 -1.07
CA GLY A 13 -5.12 -6.43 -0.86
C GLY A 13 -5.62 -5.00 -1.01
N HIS A 14 -4.84 -4.03 -0.53
CA HIS A 14 -5.21 -2.62 -0.67
C HIS A 14 -4.98 -2.16 -2.10
N HIS A 15 -5.99 -1.52 -2.72
CA HIS A 15 -5.93 -1.07 -4.12
C HIS A 15 -4.67 -0.26 -4.42
N SER A 16 -4.31 0.69 -3.55
CA SER A 16 -3.13 1.56 -3.73
C SER A 16 -1.80 0.80 -3.79
N LEU A 17 -1.71 -0.37 -3.15
CA LEU A 17 -0.51 -1.22 -3.23
C LEU A 17 -0.45 -2.04 -4.53
N CYS A 18 -1.55 -2.13 -5.26
CA CYS A 18 -1.70 -2.94 -6.46
C CYS A 18 -1.80 -2.10 -7.75
N GLU A 19 -1.83 -0.77 -7.67
CA GLU A 19 -2.07 0.12 -8.81
C GLU A 19 -1.16 -0.16 -10.01
N GLU A 20 0.15 -0.28 -9.79
CA GLU A 20 1.09 -0.58 -10.88
C GLU A 20 0.83 -1.93 -11.53
N HIS A 21 0.40 -2.92 -10.75
CA HIS A 21 0.15 -4.28 -11.23
C HIS A 21 -1.20 -4.37 -11.95
N LEU A 22 -2.20 -3.61 -11.50
CA LEU A 22 -3.47 -3.41 -12.19
C LEU A 22 -3.25 -2.67 -13.52
N ALA A 23 -2.49 -1.57 -13.51
CA ALA A 23 -2.16 -0.80 -14.72
C ALA A 23 -1.36 -1.62 -15.74
N ALA A 24 -0.45 -2.48 -15.28
CA ALA A 24 0.30 -3.40 -16.13
C ALA A 24 -0.48 -4.66 -16.56
N GLY A 25 -1.74 -4.83 -16.12
CA GLY A 25 -2.56 -6.00 -16.43
C GLY A 25 -2.07 -7.31 -15.80
N ARG A 26 -1.15 -7.24 -14.83
CA ARG A 26 -0.69 -8.41 -14.06
C ARG A 26 -1.70 -8.85 -13.01
N LEU A 27 -2.56 -7.94 -12.57
CA LEU A 27 -3.70 -8.19 -11.71
C LEU A 27 -5.00 -7.76 -12.41
N VAL A 28 -6.10 -8.41 -12.04
CA VAL A 28 -7.45 -7.98 -12.39
C VAL A 28 -8.24 -7.78 -11.11
N LEU A 29 -9.02 -6.71 -11.05
CA LEU A 29 -9.92 -6.46 -9.93
C LEU A 29 -11.07 -7.47 -9.98
N LEU A 30 -11.28 -8.21 -8.89
CA LEU A 30 -12.36 -9.20 -8.79
C LEU A 30 -13.58 -8.66 -8.04
N HIS A 31 -13.37 -7.70 -7.15
CA HIS A 31 -14.41 -7.03 -6.40
C HIS A 31 -13.95 -5.61 -6.07
N ASP A 32 -14.80 -4.64 -6.38
CA ASP A 32 -14.60 -3.23 -6.04
C ASP A 32 -15.71 -2.83 -5.04
N PRO A 33 -15.43 -2.80 -3.72
CA PRO A 33 -16.43 -2.45 -2.74
C PRO A 33 -16.82 -0.98 -2.88
N ALA A 34 -18.11 -0.68 -2.77
CA ALA A 34 -18.62 0.69 -2.86
C ALA A 34 -18.00 1.63 -1.80
N GLU A 35 -17.59 1.07 -0.66
CA GLU A 35 -16.80 1.73 0.36
C GLU A 35 -15.45 1.00 0.50
N PRO A 36 -14.32 1.65 0.17
CA PRO A 36 -13.01 1.06 0.36
C PRO A 36 -12.74 0.74 1.85
N PRO A 37 -12.01 -0.35 2.16
CA PRO A 37 -11.58 -0.61 3.53
C PRO A 37 -10.79 0.57 4.11
N LEU A 38 -11.16 1.01 5.31
CA LEU A 38 -10.44 2.07 6.01
C LEU A 38 -9.02 1.60 6.37
N ASN A 39 -8.03 2.29 5.84
CA ASN A 39 -6.62 2.06 6.17
C ASN A 39 -6.05 3.30 6.85
N THR A 40 -5.77 3.19 8.16
CA THR A 40 -5.14 4.27 8.92
C THR A 40 -3.66 3.98 9.11
N LEU A 41 -2.80 4.87 8.60
CA LEU A 41 -1.35 4.80 8.79
C LEU A 41 -0.93 5.72 9.93
N PHE A 42 -0.12 5.20 10.85
CA PHE A 42 0.45 5.97 11.95
C PHE A 42 1.96 6.16 11.74
N LEU A 43 2.42 7.40 11.81
CA LEU A 43 3.84 7.71 11.88
C LEU A 43 4.24 7.84 13.34
N VAL A 44 5.04 6.89 13.84
CA VAL A 44 5.46 6.81 15.25
C VAL A 44 6.96 7.01 15.36
N GLN A 45 7.37 7.73 16.40
CA GLN A 45 8.76 7.95 16.76
C GLN A 45 9.03 7.48 18.18
N ARG A 46 10.21 6.88 18.41
CA ARG A 46 10.69 6.56 19.76
C ARG A 46 11.04 7.85 20.52
N PRO A 47 10.63 8.01 21.79
CA PRO A 47 11.07 9.14 22.61
C PRO A 47 12.60 9.29 22.61
N GLY A 48 13.10 10.52 22.48
CA GLY A 48 14.53 10.83 22.41
C GLY A 48 15.16 10.69 21.03
N ALA A 49 14.46 10.13 20.03
CA ALA A 49 15.00 9.99 18.68
C ALA A 49 15.19 11.34 17.96
N GLU A 50 14.57 12.41 18.47
CA GLU A 50 14.72 13.80 18.01
C GLU A 50 16.12 14.36 18.27
N ALA A 51 16.91 13.73 19.14
CA ALA A 51 18.33 14.07 19.32
C ALA A 51 19.15 13.80 18.05
N ASN A 52 18.65 12.95 17.14
CA ASN A 52 19.26 12.72 15.84
C ASN A 52 18.57 13.57 14.76
N PRO A 53 19.28 14.54 14.14
CA PRO A 53 18.70 15.41 13.12
C PRO A 53 18.23 14.64 11.86
N ASP A 54 18.80 13.49 11.55
CA ASP A 54 18.35 12.67 10.43
C ASP A 54 16.97 12.06 10.68
N VAL A 55 16.63 11.73 11.92
CA VAL A 55 15.28 11.25 12.28
C VAL A 55 14.24 12.34 12.04
N ILE A 56 14.57 13.60 12.37
CA ILE A 56 13.71 14.76 12.09
C ILE A 56 13.49 14.91 10.58
N ARG A 57 14.58 14.88 9.80
CA ARG A 57 14.52 15.02 8.34
C ARG A 57 13.67 13.93 7.67
N VAL A 58 13.82 12.68 8.11
CA VAL A 58 13.01 11.56 7.62
C VAL A 58 11.54 11.76 8.00
N ARG A 59 11.24 12.11 9.25
CA ARG A 59 9.87 12.36 9.73
C ARG A 59 9.17 13.44 8.90
N GLU A 60 9.81 14.58 8.68
CA GLU A 60 9.26 15.67 7.87
C GLU A 60 9.02 15.25 6.42
N THR A 61 9.94 14.47 5.86
CA THR A 61 9.81 13.96 4.49
C THR A 61 8.63 13.00 4.36
N LEU A 62 8.46 12.07 5.31
CA LEU A 62 7.32 11.17 5.36
C LEU A 62 6.00 11.94 5.53
N GLN A 63 5.95 12.95 6.40
CA GLN A 63 4.76 13.78 6.58
C GLN A 63 4.39 14.58 5.32
N ARG A 64 5.38 15.08 4.57
CA ARG A 64 5.11 15.75 3.28
C ARG A 64 4.59 14.79 2.24
N ALA A 65 5.22 13.62 2.09
CA ALA A 65 4.80 12.60 1.14
C ALA A 65 3.38 12.09 1.43
N ALA A 66 3.05 11.87 2.71
CA ALA A 66 1.75 11.38 3.16
C ALA A 66 0.56 12.29 2.79
N ARG A 67 0.79 13.56 2.43
CA ARG A 67 -0.27 14.45 1.95
C ARG A 67 -0.72 14.13 0.52
N ALA A 68 0.06 13.35 -0.21
CA ALA A 68 -0.20 12.96 -1.59
C ALA A 68 -0.53 11.47 -1.73
N TRP A 69 -0.71 10.76 -0.61
CA TRP A 69 -1.15 9.36 -0.57
C TRP A 69 -2.67 9.25 -0.48
#